data_AF-A0A163IPP6-F1
#
_entry.id   AF-A0A163IPP6-F1
#
_cell.length_a   1.000
_cell.length_b   1.000
_cell.length_c   1.000
_cell.angle_alpha   90.00
_cell.angle_beta   90.00
_cell.angle_gamma   90.00
#
_symmetry.space_group_name_H-M   'P 1'
#
loop_
_entity.id
_entity.type
_entity.pdbx_description
1 polymer ?
#
loop_
_entity_poly.entity_id
_entity_poly.type
_entity_poly.pdbx_seq_one_letter_code
_entity_poly.pdbx_strand_id
1 'polypeptide(L)'
;ALKANGCPKLETIPDFSKMWNMRELYLCDSFKLTEVPGLDKSLNSMTRIHMEGCTNLTADFRNNIQQRWTSCGFGGIYLNGIYDIPEWFKIVNDADNIVFFEVPQRIMGRDLKGLTICFVYSYFGFGPKHEDSEGPVGIIVRNLTKQTTLHANIVFARYGRSGPDLLIRRLLPTRLKDRYLWQGQLSNDVICLEGGDHVSILVRPYDVDFVRVKKTGVHLEWDKVMKENMDNLDP
;
A
#
# COMPACT_ATOMS: atom_id res chain seq x y z
N ALA A 1 4.01 -13.94 -11.83
CA ALA A 1 3.85 -12.48 -11.85
C ALA A 1 3.61 -12.01 -13.29
N LEU A 2 2.90 -10.90 -13.50
CA LEU A 2 2.84 -10.19 -14.79
C LEU A 2 3.54 -8.83 -14.65
N LYS A 3 4.41 -8.49 -15.59
CA LYS A 3 5.14 -7.22 -15.62
C LYS A 3 4.94 -6.52 -16.97
N ALA A 4 4.25 -5.39 -16.96
CA ALA A 4 4.03 -4.52 -18.13
C ALA A 4 4.12 -3.03 -17.71
N ASN A 5 5.19 -2.70 -16.98
CA ASN A 5 5.50 -1.32 -16.60
C ASN A 5 5.87 -0.50 -17.84
N GLY A 6 5.69 0.82 -17.78
CA GLY A 6 6.11 1.74 -18.85
C GLY A 6 5.30 1.60 -20.13
N CYS A 7 4.03 1.18 -20.03
CA CYS A 7 3.11 1.04 -21.15
C CYS A 7 2.12 2.22 -21.22
N PRO A 8 2.53 3.45 -21.61
CA PRO A 8 1.70 4.66 -21.50
C PRO A 8 0.47 4.65 -22.41
N LYS A 9 0.47 3.80 -23.45
CA LYS A 9 -0.65 3.63 -24.39
C LYS A 9 -1.59 2.47 -24.01
N LEU A 10 -1.33 1.74 -22.93
CA LEU A 10 -2.16 0.62 -22.50
C LEU A 10 -3.52 1.15 -22.02
N GLU A 11 -4.56 0.84 -22.79
CA GLU A 11 -5.96 1.22 -22.48
C GLU A 11 -6.74 0.04 -21.89
N THR A 12 -6.46 -1.17 -22.36
CA THR A 12 -7.13 -2.40 -21.93
C THR A 12 -6.12 -3.52 -21.68
N ILE A 13 -6.50 -4.45 -20.82
CA ILE A 13 -5.74 -5.66 -20.50
C ILE A 13 -6.73 -6.85 -20.48
N PRO A 14 -6.28 -8.09 -20.76
CA PRO A 14 -7.16 -9.25 -20.69
C PRO A 14 -7.88 -9.39 -19.35
N ASP A 15 -8.99 -10.12 -19.35
CA ASP A 15 -9.74 -10.42 -18.12
C ASP A 15 -8.94 -11.33 -17.17
N PHE A 16 -8.87 -10.93 -15.91
CA PHE A 16 -8.08 -11.56 -14.85
C PHE A 16 -8.93 -12.44 -13.92
N SER A 17 -10.20 -12.71 -14.24
CA SER A 17 -11.09 -13.49 -13.37
C SER A 17 -10.64 -14.94 -13.14
N LYS A 18 -9.74 -15.44 -13.98
CA LYS A 18 -9.19 -16.80 -13.94
C LYS A 18 -7.70 -16.85 -13.57
N MET A 19 -7.12 -15.74 -13.12
CA MET A 19 -5.69 -15.64 -12.78
C MET A 19 -5.39 -16.07 -11.34
N TRP A 20 -5.92 -17.23 -10.92
CA TRP A 20 -5.95 -17.67 -9.51
C TRP A 20 -4.59 -18.02 -8.90
N ASN A 21 -3.55 -18.16 -9.72
CA ASN A 21 -2.18 -18.43 -9.25
C ASN A 21 -1.28 -17.19 -9.35
N MET A 22 -1.82 -16.05 -9.80
CA MET A 22 -1.02 -14.84 -9.93
C MET A 22 -0.80 -14.21 -8.56
N ARG A 23 0.47 -14.05 -8.19
CA ARG A 23 0.90 -13.43 -6.93
C ARG A 23 1.19 -11.93 -7.07
N GLU A 24 1.70 -11.50 -8.22
CA GLU A 24 2.19 -10.13 -8.39
C GLU A 24 1.80 -9.56 -9.76
N LEU A 25 1.41 -8.29 -9.76
CA LEU A 25 1.03 -7.52 -10.93
C LEU A 25 1.75 -6.17 -10.96
N TYR A 26 2.48 -5.89 -12.03
CA TYR A 26 3.21 -4.64 -12.22
C TYR A 26 2.76 -3.95 -13.50
N LEU A 27 2.08 -2.81 -13.36
CA LEU A 27 1.51 -2.01 -14.46
C LEU A 27 1.87 -0.52 -14.34
N CYS A 28 2.98 -0.19 -13.67
CA CYS A 28 3.42 1.19 -13.45
C CYS A 28 3.44 1.99 -14.76
N ASP A 29 3.09 3.28 -14.68
CA ASP A 29 3.13 4.22 -15.81
C ASP A 29 2.21 3.84 -16.99
N SER A 30 1.14 3.08 -16.73
CA SER A 30 0.05 2.85 -17.69
C SER A 30 -1.00 3.95 -17.61
N PHE A 31 -0.65 5.16 -18.06
CA PHE A 31 -1.45 6.38 -17.84
C PHE A 31 -2.88 6.32 -18.34
N LYS A 32 -3.13 5.56 -19.41
CA LYS A 32 -4.46 5.39 -20.03
C LYS A 32 -5.30 4.26 -19.44
N LEU A 33 -4.71 3.40 -18.60
CA LEU A 33 -5.42 2.26 -18.02
C LEU A 33 -6.46 2.77 -17.02
N THR A 34 -7.69 2.29 -17.16
CA THR A 34 -8.81 2.64 -16.29
C THR A 34 -9.16 1.53 -15.30
N GLU A 35 -8.93 0.27 -15.66
CA GLU A 35 -9.22 -0.90 -14.83
C GLU A 35 -8.45 -2.14 -15.29
N VAL A 36 -8.50 -3.19 -14.47
CA VAL A 36 -8.07 -4.55 -14.82
C VAL A 36 -9.30 -5.47 -14.65
N PRO A 37 -10.00 -5.82 -15.73
CA PRO A 37 -11.24 -6.59 -15.63
C PRO A 37 -11.03 -7.90 -14.87
N GLY A 38 -11.94 -8.24 -13.96
CA GLY A 38 -11.91 -9.50 -13.21
C GLY A 38 -10.78 -9.65 -12.18
N LEU A 39 -9.93 -8.63 -11.97
CA LEU A 39 -8.85 -8.68 -10.98
C LEU A 39 -9.37 -8.94 -9.56
N ASP A 40 -10.54 -8.39 -9.21
CA ASP A 40 -11.21 -8.55 -7.92
C ASP A 40 -11.46 -10.02 -7.55
N LYS A 41 -11.69 -10.87 -8.55
CA LYS A 41 -11.91 -12.32 -8.38
C LYS A 41 -10.62 -13.09 -8.11
N SER A 42 -9.46 -12.52 -8.45
CA SER A 42 -8.14 -13.13 -8.28
C SER A 42 -7.31 -12.51 -7.16
N LEU A 43 -7.83 -11.52 -6.42
CA LEU A 43 -7.11 -10.89 -5.30
C LEU A 43 -6.71 -11.88 -4.21
N ASN A 44 -7.46 -12.97 -4.07
CA ASN A 44 -7.23 -14.02 -3.08
C ASN A 44 -5.87 -14.74 -3.20
N SER A 45 -5.18 -14.62 -4.33
CA SER A 45 -3.82 -15.15 -4.54
C SER A 45 -2.75 -14.06 -4.58
N MET A 46 -3.14 -12.79 -4.67
CA MET A 46 -2.21 -11.67 -4.84
C MET A 46 -1.49 -11.34 -3.54
N THR A 47 -0.23 -10.92 -3.67
CA THR A 47 0.61 -10.37 -2.60
C THR A 47 1.04 -8.93 -2.90
N ARG A 48 1.16 -8.57 -4.19
CA ARG A 48 1.57 -7.23 -4.63
C ARG A 48 0.85 -6.77 -5.89
N ILE A 49 0.42 -5.51 -5.89
CA ILE A 49 -0.07 -4.81 -7.09
C ILE A 49 0.63 -3.45 -7.19
N HIS A 50 1.34 -3.20 -8.29
CA HIS A 50 2.03 -1.94 -8.58
C HIS A 50 1.37 -1.19 -9.75
N MET A 51 0.86 0.01 -9.47
CA MET A 51 0.16 0.91 -10.38
C MET A 51 0.44 2.39 -10.04
N GLU A 52 1.61 2.70 -9.49
CA GLU A 52 2.04 4.01 -8.99
C GLU A 52 1.95 5.14 -10.03
N GLY A 53 2.04 4.80 -11.32
CA GLY A 53 1.91 5.74 -12.44
C GLY A 53 0.57 5.70 -13.16
N CYS A 54 -0.38 4.84 -12.75
CA CYS A 54 -1.70 4.79 -13.38
C CYS A 54 -2.55 5.92 -12.82
N THR A 55 -2.82 6.95 -13.62
CA THR A 55 -3.55 8.16 -13.19
C THR A 55 -5.03 8.18 -13.59
N ASN A 56 -5.46 7.29 -14.48
CA ASN A 56 -6.83 7.23 -14.99
C ASN A 56 -7.67 6.05 -14.46
N LEU A 57 -7.19 5.34 -13.42
CA LEU A 57 -7.97 4.27 -12.80
C LEU A 57 -9.34 4.80 -12.34
N THR A 58 -10.39 4.00 -12.46
CA THR A 58 -11.74 4.39 -11.98
C THR A 58 -11.83 4.29 -10.46
N ALA A 59 -12.72 5.08 -9.84
CA ALA A 59 -12.96 5.00 -8.40
C ALA A 59 -13.46 3.62 -7.97
N ASP A 60 -14.38 3.06 -8.76
CA ASP A 60 -14.95 1.73 -8.51
C ASP A 60 -13.87 0.64 -8.53
N PHE A 61 -12.97 0.66 -9.52
CA PHE A 61 -11.87 -0.29 -9.59
C PHE A 61 -10.95 -0.17 -8.36
N ARG A 62 -10.53 1.06 -8.00
CA ARG A 62 -9.67 1.29 -6.83
C ARG A 62 -10.32 0.83 -5.53
N ASN A 63 -11.59 1.19 -5.31
CA ASN A 63 -12.33 0.81 -4.11
C ASN A 63 -12.50 -0.72 -4.03
N ASN A 64 -12.79 -1.37 -5.16
CA ASN A 64 -12.97 -2.81 -5.22
C ASN A 64 -11.66 -3.54 -4.84
N ILE A 65 -10.53 -3.19 -5.44
CA ILE A 65 -9.25 -3.84 -5.12
C ILE A 65 -8.80 -3.55 -3.69
N GLN A 66 -9.04 -2.35 -3.17
CA GLN A 66 -8.62 -1.97 -1.82
C GLN A 66 -9.46 -2.64 -0.73
N GLN A 67 -10.79 -2.68 -0.87
CA GLN A 67 -11.67 -3.25 0.16
C GLN A 67 -11.61 -4.78 0.17
N ARG A 68 -11.43 -5.42 -0.99
CA ARG A 68 -11.37 -6.88 -1.13
C ARG A 68 -9.97 -7.47 -0.99
N TRP A 69 -8.96 -6.62 -0.74
CA TRP A 69 -7.63 -7.10 -0.38
C TRP A 69 -7.71 -7.90 0.91
N THR A 70 -7.14 -9.12 0.89
CA THR A 70 -7.11 -10.06 2.03
C THR A 70 -5.71 -10.48 2.41
N SER A 71 -4.70 -10.09 1.63
CA SER A 71 -3.33 -10.51 1.83
C SER A 71 -2.64 -9.63 2.88
N CYS A 72 -2.11 -10.25 3.93
CA CYS A 72 -1.50 -9.56 5.06
C CYS A 72 -0.04 -9.99 5.30
N GLY A 73 0.70 -9.16 6.03
CA GLY A 73 2.14 -9.30 6.20
C GLY A 73 2.89 -8.55 5.11
N PHE A 74 3.74 -9.25 4.36
CA PHE A 74 4.54 -8.64 3.31
C PHE A 74 3.71 -8.34 2.06
N GLY A 75 3.82 -7.12 1.53
CA GLY A 75 3.28 -6.72 0.22
C GLY A 75 2.29 -5.56 0.28
N GLY A 76 1.31 -5.55 -0.63
CA GLY A 76 0.26 -4.53 -0.69
C GLY A 76 -0.04 -4.00 -2.08
N ILE A 77 -0.88 -2.96 -2.11
CA ILE A 77 -1.32 -2.26 -3.31
C ILE A 77 -0.63 -0.90 -3.34
N TYR A 78 0.04 -0.62 -4.45
CA TYR A 78 0.75 0.63 -4.69
C TYR A 78 0.05 1.36 -5.83
N LEU A 79 -0.49 2.54 -5.53
CA LEU A 79 -1.24 3.37 -6.47
C LEU A 79 -0.62 4.77 -6.57
N ASN A 80 -1.08 5.55 -7.54
CA ASN A 80 -0.73 6.95 -7.62
C ASN A 80 -1.33 7.73 -6.44
N GLY A 81 -0.55 8.61 -5.82
CA GLY A 81 -0.97 9.41 -4.68
C GLY A 81 -1.90 10.58 -5.01
N ILE A 82 -2.30 10.77 -6.28
CA ILE A 82 -3.44 11.66 -6.62
C ILE A 82 -4.76 11.15 -6.05
N TYR A 83 -4.88 9.85 -5.79
CA TYR A 83 -6.13 9.26 -5.31
C TYR A 83 -6.38 9.50 -3.82
N ASP A 84 -5.34 9.88 -3.08
CA ASP A 84 -5.35 10.06 -1.62
C ASP A 84 -5.89 8.83 -0.86
N ILE A 85 -5.95 8.93 0.47
CA ILE A 85 -6.55 7.91 1.33
C ILE A 85 -8.07 7.90 1.15
N PRO A 86 -8.71 6.74 0.91
CA PRO A 86 -10.16 6.64 0.79
C PRO A 86 -10.94 7.08 2.04
N GLU A 87 -12.15 7.60 1.85
CA GLU A 87 -13.01 8.15 2.93
C GLU A 87 -13.53 7.10 3.94
N TRP A 88 -13.40 5.81 3.63
CA TRP A 88 -13.76 4.73 4.55
C TRP A 88 -12.68 4.46 5.61
N PHE A 89 -11.49 5.05 5.48
CA PHE A 89 -10.54 5.18 6.58
C PHE A 89 -11.05 6.23 7.57
N LYS A 90 -11.43 5.80 8.76
CA LYS A 90 -11.96 6.70 9.81
C LYS A 90 -10.88 7.28 10.71
N ILE A 91 -9.77 6.57 10.85
CA ILE A 91 -8.65 6.99 11.67
C ILE A 91 -7.56 7.47 10.72
N VAL A 92 -7.39 8.77 10.60
CA VAL A 92 -6.45 9.37 9.65
C VAL A 92 -5.66 10.45 10.37
N ASN A 93 -4.35 10.48 10.16
CA ASN A 93 -3.49 11.56 10.60
C ASN A 93 -2.69 12.13 9.42
N ASP A 94 -2.73 13.46 9.32
CA ASP A 94 -2.07 14.28 8.30
C ASP A 94 -0.79 14.94 8.86
N ALA A 95 -0.45 14.70 10.14
CA ALA A 95 0.71 15.24 10.84
C ALA A 95 1.56 14.13 11.50
N ASP A 96 2.88 14.32 11.54
CA ASP A 96 3.86 13.55 12.33
C ASP A 96 4.03 12.05 12.04
N ASN A 97 3.41 11.51 10.98
CA ASN A 97 3.53 10.10 10.55
C ASN A 97 3.13 9.06 11.62
N ILE A 98 2.48 9.49 12.71
CA ILE A 98 2.05 8.65 13.81
C ILE A 98 0.53 8.75 13.95
N VAL A 99 -0.16 7.63 13.92
CA VAL A 99 -1.60 7.55 14.15
C VAL A 99 -1.85 6.99 15.55
N PHE A 100 -2.71 7.63 16.34
CA PHE A 100 -3.13 7.14 17.64
C PHE A 100 -4.62 6.80 17.61
N PHE A 101 -4.99 5.69 18.24
CA PHE A 101 -6.40 5.31 18.42
C PHE A 101 -6.57 4.37 19.61
N GLU A 102 -7.80 4.32 20.12
CA GLU A 102 -8.24 3.29 21.05
C GLU A 102 -8.99 2.22 20.25
N VAL A 103 -8.69 0.95 20.49
CA VAL A 103 -9.45 -0.16 19.89
C VAL A 103 -10.85 -0.14 20.53
N PRO A 104 -11.93 0.01 19.74
CA PRO A 104 -13.28 -0.03 20.29
C PRO A 104 -13.49 -1.30 21.11
N GLN A 105 -14.15 -1.17 22.27
CA GLN A 105 -14.59 -2.34 23.03
C GLN A 105 -15.38 -3.27 22.12
N ARG A 106 -15.37 -4.58 22.37
CA ARG A 106 -15.95 -5.60 21.48
C ARG A 106 -17.46 -5.39 21.31
N ILE A 107 -17.85 -4.51 20.38
CA ILE A 107 -19.25 -4.21 20.11
C ILE A 107 -19.77 -5.36 19.24
N MET A 108 -20.78 -6.07 19.72
CA MET A 108 -21.57 -7.05 18.95
C MET A 108 -20.89 -8.38 18.60
N GLY A 109 -19.95 -8.87 19.41
CA GLY A 109 -19.41 -10.24 19.24
C GLY A 109 -18.57 -10.46 17.98
N ARG A 110 -18.14 -9.39 17.32
CA ARG A 110 -17.22 -9.43 16.18
C ARG A 110 -15.78 -9.57 16.64
N ASP A 111 -14.97 -10.24 15.82
CA ASP A 111 -13.56 -10.45 16.09
C ASP A 111 -12.71 -9.47 15.27
N LEU A 112 -11.82 -8.74 15.95
CA LEU A 112 -10.79 -7.97 15.26
C LEU A 112 -9.81 -8.95 14.61
N LYS A 113 -9.80 -8.99 13.28
CA LYS A 113 -8.94 -9.88 12.50
C LYS A 113 -7.66 -9.21 12.03
N GLY A 114 -7.61 -7.88 11.96
CA GLY A 114 -6.39 -7.18 11.60
C GLY A 114 -6.59 -5.69 11.41
N LEU A 115 -5.55 -5.07 10.84
CA LEU A 115 -5.53 -3.66 10.48
C LEU A 115 -5.24 -3.52 9.00
N THR A 116 -6.02 -2.69 8.30
CA THR A 116 -5.64 -2.16 7.00
C THR A 116 -4.98 -0.80 7.23
N ILE A 117 -3.76 -0.65 6.72
CA ILE A 117 -2.97 0.58 6.82
C ILE A 117 -2.80 1.13 5.41
N CYS A 118 -3.00 2.43 5.25
CA CYS A 118 -2.84 3.14 4.00
C CYS A 118 -2.05 4.42 4.25
N PHE A 119 -1.07 4.76 3.42
CA PHE A 119 -0.35 6.01 3.59
C PHE A 119 0.07 6.63 2.26
N VAL A 120 0.03 7.96 2.22
CA VAL A 120 0.53 8.76 1.11
C VAL A 120 1.97 9.15 1.41
N TYR A 121 2.85 8.96 0.45
CA TYR A 121 4.25 9.32 0.56
C TYR A 121 4.73 10.00 -0.72
N SER A 122 5.89 10.66 -0.63
CA SER A 122 6.56 11.22 -1.80
C SER A 122 8.06 11.02 -1.74
N TYR A 123 8.68 10.91 -2.91
CA TYR A 123 10.13 10.95 -3.02
C TYR A 123 10.65 12.38 -3.23
N PHE A 124 11.61 12.81 -2.41
CA PHE A 124 12.50 13.93 -2.65
C PHE A 124 13.78 13.38 -3.27
N GLY A 125 14.18 13.86 -4.44
CA GLY A 125 15.38 13.37 -5.12
C GLY A 125 16.50 14.41 -5.05
N PHE A 126 17.52 14.17 -4.21
CA PHE A 126 18.83 14.82 -4.33
C PHE A 126 19.93 13.78 -4.09
N GLY A 127 20.33 13.04 -5.12
CA GLY A 127 21.45 12.11 -5.03
C GLY A 127 21.51 11.09 -6.17
N PRO A 128 22.68 10.47 -6.42
CA PRO A 128 22.82 9.43 -7.42
C PRO A 128 21.85 8.29 -7.13
N LYS A 129 21.07 7.90 -8.13
CA LYS A 129 20.15 6.77 -8.02
C LYS A 129 21.00 5.50 -8.11
N HIS A 130 21.22 4.82 -7.00
CA HIS A 130 21.59 3.40 -7.09
C HIS A 130 20.33 2.62 -7.43
N GLU A 131 20.40 1.75 -8.44
CA GLU A 131 19.27 0.95 -8.93
C GLU A 131 18.74 -0.02 -7.85
N ASP A 132 19.49 -0.21 -6.76
CA ASP A 132 19.19 -1.13 -5.66
C ASP A 132 18.84 -0.46 -4.32
N SER A 133 18.57 0.86 -4.30
CA SER A 133 18.14 1.54 -3.07
C SER A 133 16.67 1.27 -2.74
N GLU A 134 16.34 0.02 -2.47
CA GLU A 134 15.12 -0.41 -1.82
C GLU A 134 15.20 -0.04 -0.33
N GLY A 135 15.03 1.24 0.01
CA GLY A 135 14.91 1.65 1.41
C GLY A 135 13.54 1.21 1.95
N PRO A 136 13.44 0.29 2.90
CA PRO A 136 12.16 -0.16 3.41
C PRO A 136 11.48 0.97 4.19
N VAL A 137 10.15 1.08 4.06
CA VAL A 137 9.37 1.81 5.08
C VAL A 137 8.97 0.84 6.16
N GLY A 138 9.38 1.15 7.38
CA GLY A 138 8.93 0.51 8.59
C GLY A 138 7.54 0.98 8.98
N ILE A 139 6.68 0.04 9.30
CA ILE A 139 5.48 0.26 10.08
C ILE A 139 5.75 -0.30 11.47
N ILE A 140 5.61 0.55 12.47
CA ILE A 140 5.78 0.19 13.88
C ILE A 140 4.41 0.33 14.54
N VAL A 141 3.82 -0.80 14.93
CA VAL A 141 2.56 -0.84 15.68
C VAL A 141 2.90 -1.06 17.16
N ARG A 142 2.54 -0.12 18.01
CA ARG A 142 2.76 -0.21 19.47
C ARG A 142 1.43 -0.30 20.18
N ASN A 143 1.27 -1.31 21.01
CA ASN A 143 0.21 -1.36 22.00
C ASN A 143 0.74 -0.74 23.30
N LEU A 144 0.25 0.45 23.62
CA LEU A 144 0.69 1.24 24.77
C LEU A 144 0.15 0.69 26.08
N THR A 145 -1.03 0.04 26.06
CA THR A 145 -1.62 -0.62 27.22
C THR A 145 -0.81 -1.83 27.65
N LYS A 146 -0.46 -2.71 26.69
CA LYS A 146 0.27 -3.96 26.93
C LYS A 146 1.79 -3.83 26.83
N GLN A 147 2.29 -2.66 26.43
CA GLN A 147 3.71 -2.38 26.17
C GLN A 147 4.35 -3.32 25.13
N THR A 148 3.58 -3.77 24.14
CA THR A 148 4.10 -4.60 23.03
C THR A 148 4.36 -3.76 21.79
N THR A 149 5.29 -4.20 20.95
CA THR A 149 5.61 -3.52 19.68
C THR A 149 5.83 -4.55 18.57
N LEU A 150 5.17 -4.34 17.44
CA LEU A 150 5.38 -5.06 16.20
C LEU A 150 6.08 -4.15 15.19
N HIS A 151 7.12 -4.69 14.55
CA HIS A 151 7.82 -4.04 13.44
C HIS A 151 7.52 -4.81 12.16
N ALA A 152 6.98 -4.11 11.16
CA ALA A 152 6.76 -4.64 9.82
C ALA A 152 7.54 -3.80 8.82
N ASN A 153 8.28 -4.44 7.92
CA ASN A 153 9.04 -3.76 6.88
C ASN A 153 8.33 -3.94 5.54
N ILE A 154 8.13 -2.82 4.84
CA ILE A 154 7.59 -2.82 3.48
C ILE A 154 8.72 -2.44 2.56
N VAL A 155 9.03 -3.34 1.63
CA VAL A 155 9.91 -3.03 0.51
C VAL A 155 9.11 -2.22 -0.51
N PHE A 156 9.58 -1.03 -0.86
CA PHE A 156 9.08 -0.36 -2.06
C PHE A 156 9.77 -0.99 -3.26
N ALA A 157 8.99 -1.37 -4.27
CA ALA A 157 9.58 -1.57 -5.58
C ALA A 157 9.93 -0.17 -6.14
N ARG A 158 11.18 0.27 -5.95
CA ARG A 158 11.72 1.32 -6.79
C ARG A 158 12.35 0.64 -8.00
N TYR A 159 11.58 0.46 -9.07
CA TYR A 159 12.20 0.17 -10.35
C TYR A 159 12.97 1.43 -10.79
N GLY A 160 14.30 1.28 -10.92
CA GLY A 160 15.19 2.29 -11.46
C GLY A 160 14.63 2.88 -12.75
N ARG A 161 14.34 4.19 -12.74
CA ARG A 161 14.18 4.96 -13.98
C ARG A 161 15.57 5.38 -14.46
N SER A 162 16.25 4.49 -15.17
CA SER A 162 17.34 4.81 -16.10
C SER A 162 16.74 4.84 -17.52
N GLY A 163 16.10 5.96 -17.90
CA GLY A 163 15.55 6.13 -19.25
C GLY A 163 15.18 7.57 -19.56
N PRO A 164 15.06 7.96 -20.85
CA PRO A 164 15.10 9.35 -21.34
C PRO A 164 13.87 10.20 -20.99
N ASP A 165 12.95 9.65 -20.18
CA ASP A 165 11.64 10.19 -19.86
C ASP A 165 11.66 11.42 -18.93
N LEU A 166 12.86 11.84 -18.52
CA LEU A 166 13.12 13.15 -17.92
C LEU A 166 12.63 14.30 -18.81
N LEU A 167 12.59 14.11 -20.15
CA LEU A 167 12.12 15.13 -21.08
C LEU A 167 10.60 15.26 -21.13
N ILE A 168 9.83 14.16 -21.06
CA ILE A 168 8.35 14.23 -21.03
C ILE A 168 7.88 14.89 -19.72
N ARG A 169 8.58 14.63 -18.61
CA ARG A 169 8.25 15.21 -17.31
C ARG A 169 8.56 16.72 -17.20
N ARG A 170 9.42 17.29 -18.06
CA ARG A 170 9.62 18.75 -18.17
C ARG A 170 8.43 19.47 -18.83
N LEU A 171 7.58 18.74 -19.56
CA LEU A 171 6.38 19.28 -20.21
C LEU A 171 5.13 19.20 -19.31
N LEU A 172 5.20 18.46 -18.19
CA LEU A 172 4.15 18.43 -17.17
C LEU A 172 4.40 19.54 -16.14
N PRO A 173 3.38 20.30 -15.71
CA PRO A 173 3.55 21.40 -14.75
C PRO A 173 4.31 20.96 -13.50
N THR A 174 5.33 21.74 -13.14
CA THR A 174 6.36 21.53 -12.10
C THR A 174 5.86 21.44 -10.65
N ARG A 175 4.59 21.12 -10.39
CA ARG A 175 3.98 21.15 -9.03
C ARG A 175 3.65 19.79 -8.40
N LEU A 176 3.75 18.68 -9.13
CA LEU A 176 3.54 17.34 -8.57
C LEU A 176 4.87 16.73 -8.14
N LYS A 177 5.28 16.97 -6.89
CA LYS A 177 6.15 16.02 -6.18
C LYS A 177 5.51 14.66 -6.34
N ASP A 178 6.23 13.66 -6.85
CA ASP A 178 5.67 12.32 -7.07
C ASP A 178 5.02 11.85 -5.77
N ARG A 179 3.68 11.79 -5.77
CA ARG A 179 2.89 11.29 -4.65
C ARG A 179 2.51 9.87 -5.01
N TYR A 180 2.68 8.99 -4.04
CA TYR A 180 2.34 7.58 -4.12
C TYR A 180 1.44 7.24 -2.94
N LEU A 181 0.62 6.21 -3.13
CA LEU A 181 -0.26 5.66 -2.12
C LEU A 181 0.10 4.20 -1.97
N TRP A 182 0.36 3.76 -0.74
CA TRP A 182 0.47 2.34 -0.42
C TRP A 182 -0.69 1.95 0.49
N GLN A 183 -1.24 0.74 0.29
CA GLN A 183 -2.15 0.08 1.20
C GLN A 183 -1.71 -1.36 1.44
N GLY A 184 -1.71 -1.80 2.69
CA GLY A 184 -1.50 -3.20 3.07
C GLY A 184 -2.20 -3.56 4.37
N GLN A 185 -2.04 -4.81 4.80
CA GLN A 185 -2.75 -5.37 5.94
C GLN A 185 -1.81 -6.10 6.90
N LEU A 186 -2.14 -6.04 8.18
CA LEU A 186 -1.46 -6.76 9.26
C LEU A 186 -2.48 -7.61 10.02
N SER A 187 -2.17 -8.89 10.24
CA SER A 187 -3.04 -9.82 10.96
C SER A 187 -3.05 -9.52 12.46
N ASN A 188 -4.23 -9.57 13.08
CA ASN A 188 -4.33 -9.46 14.53
C ASN A 188 -3.85 -10.72 15.25
N ASP A 189 -3.67 -11.85 14.55
CA ASP A 189 -3.03 -13.05 15.10
C ASP A 189 -1.56 -12.78 15.51
N VAL A 190 -0.94 -11.76 14.89
CA VAL A 190 0.42 -11.32 15.21
C VAL A 190 0.43 -10.08 16.11
N ILE A 191 -0.51 -9.14 15.92
CA ILE A 191 -0.53 -7.88 16.68
C ILE A 191 -1.13 -8.06 18.09
N CYS A 192 -2.08 -8.99 18.26
CA CYS A 192 -2.75 -9.33 19.52
C CYS A 192 -3.44 -8.14 20.22
N LEU A 193 -4.16 -7.32 19.45
CA LEU A 193 -4.97 -6.21 19.96
C LEU A 193 -6.32 -6.69 20.50
N GLU A 194 -6.75 -6.07 21.59
CA GLU A 194 -8.03 -6.27 22.25
C GLU A 194 -8.78 -4.96 22.43
N GLY A 195 -10.08 -5.02 22.71
CA GLY A 195 -10.89 -3.84 22.98
C GLY A 195 -10.39 -3.07 24.20
N GLY A 196 -10.26 -1.74 24.08
CA GLY A 196 -9.70 -0.85 25.11
C GLY A 196 -8.18 -0.64 25.01
N ASP A 197 -7.48 -1.38 24.13
CA ASP A 197 -6.06 -1.16 23.91
C ASP A 197 -5.81 0.21 23.27
N HIS A 198 -4.87 0.96 23.83
CA HIS A 198 -4.39 2.22 23.27
C HIS A 198 -3.23 1.93 22.33
N VAL A 199 -3.39 2.29 21.05
CA VAL A 199 -2.46 1.90 19.98
C VAL A 199 -1.87 3.11 19.31
N SER A 200 -0.57 3.05 18.98
CA SER A 200 0.09 3.99 18.09
C SER A 200 0.70 3.28 16.90
N ILE A 201 0.54 3.83 15.70
CA ILE A 201 1.13 3.31 14.46
C ILE A 201 2.02 4.39 13.88
N LEU A 202 3.33 4.12 13.83
CA LEU A 202 4.33 4.98 13.22
C LEU A 202 4.74 4.41 11.87
N VAL A 203 4.61 5.20 10.80
CA VAL A 203 5.14 4.87 9.48
C VAL A 203 6.43 5.66 9.25
N ARG A 204 7.58 4.97 9.23
CA ARG A 204 8.90 5.58 9.16
C ARG A 204 9.74 4.98 8.02
N PRO A 205 10.28 5.79 7.11
CA PRO A 205 11.30 5.32 6.17
C PRO A 205 12.61 5.02 6.91
N TYR A 206 13.21 3.85 6.64
CA TYR A 206 14.55 3.52 7.10
C TYR A 206 15.59 4.07 6.10
N ASP A 207 16.58 4.81 6.62
CA ASP A 207 17.80 5.25 5.91
C ASP A 207 17.64 5.97 4.57
N VAL A 208 16.49 6.60 4.31
CA VAL A 208 16.28 7.40 3.10
C VAL A 208 15.72 8.78 3.44
N ASP A 209 16.59 9.79 3.42
CA ASP A 209 16.21 11.23 3.43
C ASP A 209 15.27 11.60 2.25
N PHE A 210 15.11 10.66 1.32
CA PHE A 210 14.36 10.80 0.11
C PHE A 210 12.88 10.42 0.24
N VAL A 211 12.44 9.63 1.23
CA VAL A 211 11.01 9.32 1.37
C VAL A 211 10.39 10.17 2.47
N ARG A 212 9.27 10.83 2.15
CA ARG A 212 8.47 11.54 3.14
C ARG A 212 7.04 11.02 3.11
N VAL A 213 6.63 10.40 4.21
CA VAL A 213 5.21 10.10 4.49
C VAL A 213 4.51 11.44 4.77
N LYS A 214 3.30 11.58 4.22
CA LYS A 214 2.49 12.81 4.31
C LYS A 214 1.21 12.61 5.09
N LYS A 215 0.62 11.43 4.98
CA LYS A 215 -0.69 11.09 5.51
C LYS A 215 -0.76 9.61 5.76
N THR A 216 -1.34 9.20 6.88
CA THR A 216 -1.53 7.79 7.23
C THR A 216 -2.97 7.57 7.69
N GLY A 217 -3.60 6.54 7.15
CA GLY A 217 -4.94 6.08 7.48
C GLY A 217 -4.88 4.65 8.01
N VAL A 218 -5.70 4.38 9.02
CA VAL A 218 -5.85 3.07 9.64
C VAL A 218 -7.33 2.70 9.65
N HIS A 219 -7.60 1.45 9.31
CA HIS A 219 -8.93 0.85 9.38
C HIS A 219 -8.85 -0.48 10.14
N LEU A 220 -9.79 -0.68 11.07
CA LEU A 220 -9.89 -1.92 11.84
C LEU A 220 -10.75 -2.92 11.07
N GLU A 221 -10.21 -4.10 10.84
CA GLU A 221 -10.86 -5.13 10.03
C GLU A 221 -11.51 -6.17 10.93
N TRP A 222 -12.84 -6.21 10.92
CA TRP A 222 -13.64 -7.09 11.75
C TRP A 222 -14.20 -8.25 10.92
N ASP A 223 -14.09 -9.47 11.43
CA ASP A 223 -14.59 -10.71 10.79
C ASP A 223 -14.09 -10.92 9.34
N LYS A 224 -13.03 -10.22 8.94
CA LYS A 224 -12.45 -10.30 7.59
C LYS A 224 -11.38 -11.39 7.53
N VAL A 225 -11.37 -12.11 6.42
CA VAL A 225 -10.31 -13.08 6.13
C VAL A 225 -8.97 -12.35 5.93
N MET A 226 -7.98 -12.73 6.73
CA MET A 226 -6.59 -12.31 6.61
C MET A 226 -5.75 -13.50 6.16
N LYS A 227 -5.02 -13.35 5.06
CA LYS A 227 -4.15 -14.39 4.50
C LYS A 227 -2.70 -13.98 4.66
N GLU A 228 -2.02 -14.60 5.62
CA GLU A 228 -0.61 -14.35 5.84
C GLU A 228 0.23 -14.83 4.66
N ASN A 229 1.01 -13.91 4.10
CA ASN A 229 2.06 -14.26 3.16
C ASN A 229 3.31 -14.68 3.93
N MET A 230 3.46 -15.97 4.20
CA MET A 230 4.64 -16.54 4.86
C MET A 230 5.81 -16.82 3.90
N ASP A 231 5.63 -16.57 2.60
CA ASP A 231 6.57 -17.05 1.56
C ASP A 231 7.87 -16.23 1.37
N ASN A 232 8.17 -15.23 2.20
CA ASN A 232 9.46 -14.52 2.13
C ASN A 232 10.03 -14.24 3.53
N LEU A 233 10.12 -15.27 4.39
CA LEU A 233 11.29 -15.37 5.24
C LEU A 233 12.45 -15.78 4.33
N ASP A 234 12.99 -14.84 3.55
CA ASP A 234 14.37 -15.03 3.11
C ASP A 234 15.26 -14.87 4.37
N PRO A 235 16.18 -15.80 4.62
CA PRO A 235 17.02 -15.84 5.82
C PRO A 235 17.93 -14.64 5.99
#